data_AF-A0A1M5JAJ7-F1
#
_entry.id   AF-A0A1M5JAJ7-F1
#
_cell.length_a   1.000
_cell.length_b   1.000
_cell.length_c   1.000
_cell.angle_alpha   90.00
_cell.angle_beta   90.00
_cell.angle_gamma   90.00
#
_symmetry.space_group_name_H-M   'P 1'
#
loop_
_entity.id
_entity.type
_entity.pdbx_description
1 polymer ?
#
loop_
_entity_poly.entity_id
_entity_poly.type
_entity_poly.pdbx_seq_one_letter_code
_entity_poly.pdbx_strand_id
1 'polypeptide(L)'
;MKAEEIIALIGKSVKQPEVQKVMAYYGLKKPRLSGYESVNVFSDKMGISIDFLPTESYETEYADSAIMLKGNSADHDEPNMELLVACITFEKNFKEGLPYQLKFNESSEQLAELGKPQQKEKNGDGYNCFFLNGQHRILTSFAQDKTLRFLRIWPISNEIKKAIKRKEIAARQSKNLKPEALPAFDHLNLQNPILLWEERRLAGEELFSDVNLQASGLALDTFIDKIKTATAERKANKIGTAIKEVVMAFNRLNEKYQHIDTLEREELCRFIDLVISTSGYELEEGEDVTEEWRRW
;
A
#
# COMPACT_ATOMS: atom_id res chain seq x y z
N MET A 1 -15.99 -8.34 29.84
CA MET A 1 -15.80 -7.24 28.88
C MET A 1 -16.33 -7.71 27.53
N LYS A 2 -16.77 -6.85 26.61
CA LYS A 2 -17.15 -7.34 25.26
C LYS A 2 -15.93 -7.34 24.35
N ALA A 3 -15.83 -8.28 23.41
CA ALA A 3 -14.69 -8.33 22.48
C ALA A 3 -14.52 -7.03 21.69
N GLU A 4 -15.62 -6.35 21.36
CA GLU A 4 -15.63 -5.07 20.66
C GLU A 4 -14.95 -3.96 21.48
N GLU A 5 -15.12 -3.96 22.80
CA GLU A 5 -14.46 -2.99 23.71
C GLU A 5 -12.95 -3.18 23.72
N ILE A 6 -12.49 -4.43 23.56
CA ILE A 6 -11.07 -4.78 23.52
C ILE A 6 -10.49 -4.39 22.17
N ILE A 7 -11.18 -4.67 21.06
CA ILE A 7 -10.75 -4.28 19.71
C ILE A 7 -10.62 -2.76 19.58
N ALA A 8 -11.51 -2.00 20.23
CA ALA A 8 -11.44 -0.54 20.27
C ALA A 8 -10.18 0.01 20.99
N LEU A 9 -9.36 -0.85 21.60
CA LEU A 9 -8.05 -0.46 22.15
C LEU A 9 -6.96 -0.38 21.10
N ILE A 10 -7.13 -0.94 19.91
CA ILE A 10 -6.14 -0.86 18.84
C ILE A 10 -5.79 0.61 18.55
N GLY A 11 -4.50 0.93 18.52
CA GLY A 11 -3.97 2.28 18.36
C GLY A 11 -3.88 3.09 19.66
N LYS A 12 -4.42 2.59 20.78
CA LYS A 12 -4.32 3.28 22.08
C LYS A 12 -3.00 3.00 22.77
N SER A 13 -2.50 3.99 23.52
CA SER A 13 -1.30 3.86 24.33
C SER A 13 -1.53 2.96 25.55
N VAL A 14 -0.52 2.15 25.89
CA VAL A 14 -0.48 1.33 27.11
C VAL A 14 -0.64 2.16 28.39
N LYS A 15 -0.39 3.47 28.33
CA LYS A 15 -0.58 4.39 29.46
C LYS A 15 -2.04 4.77 29.68
N GLN A 16 -2.93 4.54 28.71
CA GLN A 16 -4.34 4.92 28.81
C GLN A 16 -5.09 4.03 29.83
N PRO A 17 -5.98 4.61 30.67
CA PRO A 17 -6.68 3.87 31.73
C PRO A 17 -7.47 2.66 31.24
N GLU A 18 -8.10 2.75 30.06
CA GLU A 18 -8.84 1.63 29.46
C GLU A 18 -7.93 0.45 29.12
N VAL A 19 -6.74 0.69 28.58
CA VAL A 19 -5.77 -0.37 28.24
C VAL A 19 -5.27 -1.03 29.52
N GLN A 20 -4.92 -0.23 30.53
CA GLN A 20 -4.50 -0.73 31.84
C GLN A 20 -5.58 -1.57 32.52
N LYS A 21 -6.85 -1.15 32.44
CA LYS A 21 -8.00 -1.88 32.98
C LYS A 21 -8.15 -3.24 32.33
N VAL A 22 -8.04 -3.31 31.00
CA VAL A 22 -8.12 -4.57 30.24
C VAL A 22 -6.96 -5.49 30.60
N MET A 23 -5.75 -4.96 30.64
CA MET A 23 -4.56 -5.73 31.03
C MET A 23 -4.68 -6.30 32.44
N ALA A 24 -5.11 -5.50 33.41
CA ALA A 24 -5.32 -5.95 34.78
C ALA A 24 -6.41 -7.04 34.85
N TYR A 25 -7.52 -6.86 34.14
CA TYR A 25 -8.62 -7.82 34.11
C TYR A 25 -8.20 -9.21 33.60
N TYR A 26 -7.38 -9.26 32.54
CA TYR A 26 -6.90 -10.53 31.99
C TYR A 26 -5.59 -11.04 32.60
N GLY A 27 -5.02 -10.32 33.57
CA GLY A 27 -3.75 -10.68 34.20
C GLY A 27 -2.55 -10.59 33.26
N LEU A 28 -2.60 -9.69 32.27
CA LEU A 28 -1.51 -9.47 31.32
C LEU A 28 -0.34 -8.76 31.99
N LYS A 29 0.88 -9.22 31.70
CA LYS A 29 2.10 -8.56 32.19
C LYS A 29 2.22 -7.15 31.60
N LYS A 30 2.82 -6.23 32.34
CA LYS A 30 3.16 -4.91 31.82
C LYS A 30 4.23 -5.04 30.72
N PRO A 31 3.98 -4.60 29.47
CA PRO A 31 4.97 -4.66 28.43
C PRO A 31 6.08 -3.65 28.75
N ARG A 32 7.30 -3.98 28.34
CA ARG A 32 8.48 -3.13 28.49
C ARG A 32 9.01 -2.82 27.11
N LEU A 33 9.34 -1.55 26.88
CA LEU A 33 9.94 -1.13 25.62
C LEU A 33 11.24 -1.90 25.39
N SER A 34 11.42 -2.41 24.17
CA SER A 34 12.61 -3.16 23.74
C SER A 34 13.03 -2.63 22.38
N GLY A 35 13.53 -1.39 22.36
CA GLY A 35 13.84 -0.68 21.11
C GLY A 35 12.61 -0.57 20.20
N TYR A 36 12.79 -0.90 18.92
CA TYR A 36 11.77 -0.84 17.87
C TYR A 36 10.97 -2.14 17.70
N GLU A 37 11.19 -3.15 18.54
CA GLU A 37 10.54 -4.45 18.39
C GLU A 37 9.12 -4.49 18.99
N SER A 38 8.28 -5.33 18.41
CA SER A 38 6.95 -5.61 18.96
C SER A 38 7.04 -6.36 20.29
N VAL A 39 6.20 -5.99 21.25
CA VAL A 39 6.14 -6.65 22.56
C VAL A 39 4.80 -7.38 22.69
N ASN A 40 4.84 -8.71 22.75
CA ASN A 40 3.67 -9.53 23.00
C ASN A 40 3.48 -9.76 24.50
N VAL A 41 2.25 -9.60 24.99
CA VAL A 41 1.83 -10.05 26.32
C VAL A 41 0.61 -10.93 26.19
N PHE A 42 0.56 -12.03 26.93
CA PHE A 42 -0.49 -13.03 26.78
C PHE A 42 -0.93 -13.61 28.13
N SER A 43 -2.15 -14.15 28.12
CA SER A 43 -2.75 -14.88 29.24
C SER A 43 -3.34 -16.19 28.72
N ASP A 44 -2.59 -17.27 28.81
CA ASP A 44 -3.03 -18.62 28.38
C ASP A 44 -4.34 -19.02 29.07
N LYS A 45 -4.47 -18.68 30.35
CA LYS A 45 -5.65 -18.95 31.16
C LYS A 45 -6.89 -18.27 30.62
N MET A 46 -6.75 -17.05 30.11
CA MET A 46 -7.87 -16.24 29.61
C MET A 46 -8.01 -16.28 28.09
N GLY A 47 -7.06 -16.89 27.37
CA GLY A 47 -7.08 -17.04 25.92
C GLY A 47 -6.98 -15.72 25.16
N ILE A 48 -6.18 -14.78 25.66
CA ILE A 48 -5.98 -13.48 25.00
C ILE A 48 -4.51 -13.10 24.96
N SER A 49 -4.06 -12.54 23.84
CA SER A 49 -2.77 -11.88 23.73
C SER A 49 -2.90 -10.52 23.04
N ILE A 50 -2.02 -9.60 23.40
CA ILE A 50 -1.95 -8.25 22.87
C ILE A 50 -0.51 -8.01 22.43
N ASP A 51 -0.33 -7.63 21.17
CA ASP A 51 0.93 -7.11 20.66
C ASP A 51 0.94 -5.60 20.77
N PHE A 52 2.05 -5.07 21.25
CA PHE A 52 2.33 -3.65 21.29
C PHE A 52 3.43 -3.30 20.30
N LEU A 53 3.32 -2.15 19.66
CA LEU A 53 4.38 -1.56 18.85
C LEU A 53 4.79 -0.20 19.41
N PRO A 54 6.08 0.16 19.33
CA PRO A 54 6.52 1.54 19.52
C PRO A 54 5.78 2.47 18.57
N THR A 55 5.51 3.69 19.05
CA THR A 55 4.68 4.69 18.34
C THR A 55 5.16 4.92 16.91
N GLU A 56 6.47 5.11 16.69
CA GLU A 56 7.05 5.32 15.36
C GLU A 56 6.83 4.13 14.41
N SER A 57 7.01 2.91 14.89
CA SER A 57 6.76 1.69 14.11
C SER A 57 5.28 1.52 13.78
N TYR A 58 4.39 1.83 14.74
CA TYR A 58 2.95 1.80 14.53
C TYR A 58 2.52 2.83 13.49
N GLU A 59 3.03 4.06 13.57
CA GLU A 59 2.69 5.13 12.63
C GLU A 59 3.18 4.81 11.23
N THR A 60 4.42 4.32 11.10
CA THR A 60 4.98 3.91 9.80
C THR A 60 4.10 2.86 9.11
N GLU A 61 3.62 1.87 9.86
CA GLU A 61 2.84 0.76 9.31
C GLU A 61 1.37 1.12 9.08
N TYR A 62 0.75 1.92 9.96
CA TYR A 62 -0.70 2.07 10.03
C TYR A 62 -1.24 3.52 9.95
N ALA A 63 -0.44 4.55 10.26
CA ALA A 63 -0.94 5.92 10.25
C ALA A 63 -1.15 6.43 8.82
N ASP A 64 -2.23 7.17 8.60
CA ASP A 64 -2.45 7.83 7.32
C ASP A 64 -1.33 8.86 7.09
N SER A 65 -0.69 8.80 5.91
CA SER A 65 0.44 9.64 5.54
C SER A 65 0.18 11.15 5.65
N ALA A 66 -1.08 11.58 5.73
CA ALA A 66 -1.47 12.97 5.97
C ALA A 66 -1.21 13.46 7.41
N ILE A 67 -1.01 12.56 8.38
CA ILE A 67 -0.73 12.90 9.79
C ILE A 67 0.79 13.00 10.05
N MET A 68 1.63 12.45 9.15
CA MET A 68 3.09 12.37 9.28
C MET A 68 3.84 13.73 9.23
N LEU A 69 3.16 14.87 9.07
CA LEU A 69 3.79 16.20 8.96
C LEU A 69 3.39 17.17 10.08
N LYS A 70 3.22 16.69 11.31
CA LYS A 70 3.32 17.54 12.51
C LYS A 70 4.29 16.93 13.52
N GLY A 71 5.56 16.86 13.13
CA GLY A 71 6.61 16.35 14.01
C GLY A 71 8.04 16.56 13.52
N ASN A 72 8.30 17.50 12.60
CA ASN A 72 9.68 17.95 12.39
C ASN A 72 10.05 18.92 13.52
N SER A 73 10.47 18.37 14.66
CA SER A 73 11.40 19.05 15.55
C SER A 73 12.65 18.20 15.65
N ALA A 74 13.68 18.64 14.95
CA ALA A 74 15.05 18.27 15.22
C ALA A 74 15.42 18.76 16.63
N ASP A 75 15.12 17.96 17.63
CA ASP A 75 15.76 17.98 18.94
C ASP A 75 15.75 16.53 19.44
N HIS A 76 16.92 15.88 19.36
CA HIS A 76 17.16 14.56 19.92
C HIS A 76 17.27 14.66 21.45
N ASP A 77 16.14 14.92 22.11
CA ASP A 77 15.89 14.39 23.46
C ASP A 77 14.98 13.16 23.27
N GLU A 78 15.29 12.07 23.99
CA GLU A 78 14.70 10.73 23.81
C GLU A 78 13.25 10.78 23.29
N PRO A 79 12.95 10.24 22.08
CA PRO A 79 11.58 10.21 21.60
C PRO A 79 10.75 9.55 22.70
N ASN A 80 9.69 10.22 23.12
CA ASN A 80 8.77 9.77 24.15
C ASN A 80 8.02 8.55 23.61
N MET A 81 8.75 7.44 23.42
CA MET A 81 8.30 6.25 22.75
C MET A 81 7.30 5.59 23.67
N GLU A 82 6.05 5.59 23.21
CA GLU A 82 4.98 4.86 23.86
C GLU A 82 4.72 3.57 23.10
N LEU A 83 4.22 2.58 23.83
CA LEU A 83 3.73 1.33 23.26
C LEU A 83 2.25 1.48 22.95
N LEU A 84 1.90 1.36 21.68
CA LEU A 84 0.52 1.36 21.19
C LEU A 84 0.05 -0.07 20.99
N VAL A 85 -1.22 -0.35 21.28
CA VAL A 85 -1.84 -1.64 20.98
C VAL A 85 -1.86 -1.83 19.46
N ALA A 86 -1.07 -2.77 18.96
CA ALA A 86 -0.92 -3.06 17.55
C ALA A 86 -1.87 -4.16 17.08
N CYS A 87 -2.08 -5.17 17.92
CA CYS A 87 -2.84 -6.34 17.55
C CYS A 87 -3.43 -7.02 18.78
N ILE A 88 -4.60 -7.64 18.61
CA ILE A 88 -5.25 -8.47 19.63
C ILE A 88 -5.50 -9.85 19.04
N THR A 89 -5.14 -10.88 19.78
CA THR A 89 -5.43 -12.28 19.45
C THR A 89 -6.34 -12.89 20.51
N PHE A 90 -7.40 -13.54 20.05
CA PHE A 90 -8.29 -14.37 20.87
C PHE A 90 -8.02 -15.84 20.55
N GLU A 91 -7.87 -16.65 21.59
CA GLU A 91 -7.62 -18.09 21.52
C GLU A 91 -8.73 -18.87 22.21
N LYS A 92 -8.74 -20.20 22.02
CA LYS A 92 -9.79 -21.13 22.48
C LYS A 92 -10.30 -20.94 23.91
N ASN A 93 -9.47 -20.42 24.82
CA ASN A 93 -9.82 -20.22 26.23
C ASN A 93 -10.57 -18.91 26.50
N PHE A 94 -10.75 -18.05 25.49
CA PHE A 94 -11.47 -16.79 25.61
C PHE A 94 -12.98 -17.04 25.72
N LYS A 95 -13.60 -16.56 26.80
CA LYS A 95 -14.99 -16.90 27.17
C LYS A 95 -15.99 -15.77 26.98
N GLU A 96 -15.56 -14.56 26.63
CA GLU A 96 -16.43 -13.38 26.63
C GLU A 96 -17.20 -13.16 25.31
N GLY A 97 -17.18 -14.18 24.43
CA GLY A 97 -17.74 -14.13 23.08
C GLY A 97 -16.75 -13.51 22.09
N LEU A 98 -16.56 -14.12 20.92
CA LEU A 98 -15.69 -13.56 19.90
C LEU A 98 -16.41 -12.45 19.13
N PRO A 99 -15.66 -11.50 18.55
CA PRO A 99 -16.24 -10.51 17.67
C PRO A 99 -16.81 -11.16 16.40
N TYR A 100 -17.68 -10.44 15.69
CA TYR A 100 -18.27 -10.88 14.42
C TYR A 100 -19.09 -12.19 14.54
N GLN A 101 -19.67 -12.44 15.73
CA GLN A 101 -20.50 -13.62 16.01
C GLN A 101 -19.77 -14.96 15.82
N LEU A 102 -18.43 -14.93 15.75
CA LEU A 102 -17.62 -16.13 15.65
C LEU A 102 -17.68 -16.93 16.96
N LYS A 103 -17.41 -18.23 16.88
CA LYS A 103 -17.27 -19.08 18.06
C LYS A 103 -16.18 -20.12 17.87
N PHE A 104 -15.45 -20.41 18.93
CA PHE A 104 -14.55 -21.56 18.95
C PHE A 104 -15.35 -22.86 18.87
N ASN A 105 -14.74 -23.88 18.25
CA ASN A 105 -15.30 -25.22 18.06
C ASN A 105 -16.55 -25.30 17.17
N GLU A 106 -16.98 -24.21 16.54
CA GLU A 106 -17.97 -24.24 15.46
C GLU A 106 -17.27 -24.26 14.09
N SER A 107 -17.98 -24.73 13.05
CA SER A 107 -17.40 -24.93 11.72
C SER A 107 -17.14 -23.61 10.99
N SER A 108 -16.29 -23.65 9.96
CA SER A 108 -15.94 -22.47 9.14
C SER A 108 -17.09 -21.89 8.30
N GLU A 109 -18.31 -22.40 8.41
CA GLU A 109 -19.53 -21.82 7.82
C GLU A 109 -19.85 -20.44 8.43
N GLN A 110 -19.35 -20.14 9.63
CA GLN A 110 -19.42 -18.82 10.26
C GLN A 110 -18.64 -17.71 9.53
N LEU A 111 -17.78 -18.05 8.56
CA LEU A 111 -17.02 -17.06 7.79
C LEU A 111 -17.92 -16.15 6.93
N ALA A 112 -19.19 -16.51 6.72
CA ALA A 112 -20.13 -15.68 5.97
C ALA A 112 -20.20 -14.24 6.52
N GLU A 113 -20.14 -14.07 7.84
CA GLU A 113 -20.16 -12.76 8.52
C GLU A 113 -18.90 -11.92 8.23
N LEU A 114 -17.76 -12.56 7.95
CA LEU A 114 -16.51 -11.88 7.56
C LEU A 114 -16.39 -11.65 6.04
N GLY A 115 -17.32 -12.19 5.25
CA GLY A 115 -17.29 -12.13 3.80
C GLY A 115 -16.24 -13.03 3.16
N LYS A 116 -15.75 -12.64 1.97
CA LYS A 116 -14.78 -13.45 1.21
C LYS A 116 -13.35 -13.19 1.71
N PRO A 117 -12.57 -14.24 2.01
CA PRO A 117 -11.17 -14.07 2.39
C PRO A 117 -10.36 -13.54 1.20
N GLN A 118 -9.47 -12.60 1.49
CA GLN A 118 -8.52 -12.04 0.52
C GLN A 118 -7.40 -13.01 0.21
N GLN A 119 -7.04 -13.86 1.18
CA GLN A 119 -5.93 -14.80 1.09
C GLN A 119 -6.22 -16.02 1.96
N LYS A 120 -5.79 -17.19 1.48
CA LYS A 120 -5.81 -18.46 2.21
C LYS A 120 -4.44 -19.10 2.13
N GLU A 121 -3.92 -19.56 3.25
CA GLU A 121 -2.60 -20.16 3.35
C GLU A 121 -2.67 -21.47 4.12
N LYS A 122 -1.89 -22.47 3.70
CA LYS A 122 -1.70 -23.69 4.49
C LYS A 122 -0.86 -23.34 5.72
N ASN A 123 -1.28 -23.83 6.89
CA ASN A 123 -0.56 -23.62 8.14
C ASN A 123 -0.49 -24.94 8.92
N GLY A 124 0.62 -25.67 8.77
CA GLY A 124 0.77 -27.01 9.36
C GLY A 124 -0.30 -27.99 8.88
N ASP A 125 -1.05 -28.53 9.83
CA ASP A 125 -2.22 -29.40 9.62
C ASP A 125 -3.51 -28.62 9.37
N GLY A 126 -3.46 -27.29 9.39
CA GLY A 126 -4.59 -26.39 9.24
C GLY A 126 -4.43 -25.39 8.10
N TYR A 127 -5.19 -24.30 8.20
CA TYR A 127 -5.10 -23.19 7.26
C TYR A 127 -5.44 -21.85 7.92
N ASN A 128 -4.88 -20.79 7.35
CA ASN A 128 -5.10 -19.41 7.74
C ASN A 128 -5.95 -18.73 6.66
N CYS A 129 -6.91 -17.91 7.07
CA CYS A 129 -7.69 -17.04 6.18
C CYS A 129 -7.54 -15.59 6.62
N PHE A 130 -7.29 -14.70 5.66
CA PHE A 130 -7.19 -13.26 5.89
C PHE A 130 -8.40 -12.53 5.32
N PHE A 131 -8.99 -11.65 6.12
CA PHE A 131 -10.16 -10.83 5.75
C PHE A 131 -9.87 -9.35 5.99
N LEU A 132 -10.64 -8.51 5.31
CA LEU A 132 -10.70 -7.08 5.55
C LEU A 132 -12.11 -6.75 6.03
N ASN A 133 -12.22 -6.05 7.15
CA ASN A 133 -13.50 -5.61 7.69
C ASN A 133 -13.35 -4.20 8.28
N GLY A 134 -13.99 -3.21 7.66
CA GLY A 134 -13.82 -1.80 8.02
C GLY A 134 -12.35 -1.39 7.96
N GLN A 135 -11.82 -0.93 9.09
CA GLN A 135 -10.42 -0.49 9.24
C GLN A 135 -9.47 -1.60 9.71
N HIS A 136 -9.96 -2.83 9.85
CA HIS A 136 -9.18 -3.95 10.39
C HIS A 136 -8.87 -5.02 9.35
N ARG A 137 -7.68 -5.60 9.49
CA ARG A 137 -7.31 -6.88 8.93
C ARG A 137 -7.53 -7.96 9.98
N ILE A 138 -8.12 -9.07 9.55
CA ILE A 138 -8.50 -10.18 10.43
C ILE A 138 -7.83 -11.45 9.91
N LEU A 139 -7.18 -12.20 10.79
CA LEU A 139 -6.67 -13.54 10.54
C LEU A 139 -7.44 -14.53 11.40
N THR A 140 -8.02 -15.53 10.76
CA THR A 140 -8.55 -16.71 11.43
C THR A 140 -7.67 -17.90 11.11
N SER A 141 -7.29 -18.68 12.12
CA SER A 141 -6.60 -19.96 11.93
C SER A 141 -7.54 -21.12 12.23
N PHE A 142 -7.60 -22.08 11.31
CA PHE A 142 -8.45 -23.26 11.40
C PHE A 142 -7.63 -24.54 11.40
N ALA A 143 -8.11 -25.57 12.10
CA ALA A 143 -7.62 -26.94 11.95
C ALA A 143 -8.15 -27.61 10.67
N GLN A 144 -7.68 -28.83 10.37
CA GLN A 144 -8.12 -29.61 9.21
C GLN A 144 -9.63 -29.90 9.20
N ASP A 145 -10.19 -30.13 10.39
CA ASP A 145 -11.62 -30.36 10.62
C ASP A 145 -12.46 -29.07 10.57
N LYS A 146 -11.84 -27.95 10.18
CA LYS A 146 -12.43 -26.62 10.06
C LYS A 146 -12.79 -25.97 11.40
N THR A 147 -12.30 -26.48 12.53
CA THR A 147 -12.47 -25.83 13.83
C THR A 147 -11.58 -24.59 13.97
N LEU A 148 -12.15 -23.48 14.47
CA LEU A 148 -11.41 -22.24 14.72
C LEU A 148 -10.44 -22.43 15.89
N ARG A 149 -9.15 -22.11 15.69
CA ARG A 149 -8.08 -22.18 16.70
C ARG A 149 -7.83 -20.84 17.39
N PHE A 150 -7.69 -19.80 16.58
CA PHE A 150 -7.51 -18.43 17.06
C PHE A 150 -8.00 -17.42 16.01
N LEU A 151 -8.26 -16.21 16.51
CA LEU A 151 -8.62 -15.03 15.74
C LEU A 151 -7.66 -13.90 16.11
N ARG A 152 -7.05 -13.27 15.12
CA ARG A 152 -6.11 -12.15 15.30
C ARG A 152 -6.59 -10.94 14.51
N ILE A 153 -6.56 -9.75 15.12
CA ILE A 153 -7.12 -8.51 14.56
C ILE A 153 -6.11 -7.37 14.74
N TRP A 154 -5.84 -6.63 13.67
CA TRP A 154 -4.96 -5.46 13.65
C TRP A 154 -5.44 -4.45 12.59
N PRO A 155 -4.95 -3.20 12.57
CA PRO A 155 -5.32 -2.24 11.54
C PRO A 155 -4.92 -2.69 10.14
N ILE A 156 -5.63 -2.21 9.12
CA ILE A 156 -5.18 -2.32 7.73
C ILE A 156 -3.91 -1.48 7.57
N SER A 157 -2.82 -2.09 7.09
CA SER A 157 -1.55 -1.39 6.85
C SER A 157 -1.65 -0.40 5.70
N ASN A 158 -0.73 0.57 5.71
CA ASN A 158 -0.60 1.59 4.68
C ASN A 158 -0.43 0.99 3.28
N GLU A 159 0.29 -0.13 3.16
CA GLU A 159 0.44 -0.84 1.89
C GLU A 159 -0.90 -1.36 1.35
N ILE A 160 -1.71 -1.97 2.22
CA ILE A 160 -3.02 -2.50 1.83
C ILE A 160 -3.98 -1.35 1.50
N LYS A 161 -3.98 -0.26 2.28
CA LYS A 161 -4.77 0.95 1.98
C LYS A 161 -4.43 1.48 0.58
N LYS A 162 -3.14 1.62 0.25
CA LYS A 162 -2.68 2.01 -1.08
C LYS A 162 -3.14 1.04 -2.17
N ALA A 163 -3.09 -0.26 -1.92
CA ALA A 163 -3.56 -1.27 -2.88
C ALA A 163 -5.08 -1.19 -3.14
N ILE A 164 -5.88 -0.98 -2.10
CA ILE A 164 -7.34 -0.77 -2.23
C ILE A 164 -7.62 0.47 -3.07
N LYS A 165 -7.01 1.62 -2.72
CA LYS A 165 -7.17 2.89 -3.45
C LYS A 165 -6.78 2.74 -4.93
N ARG A 166 -5.64 2.10 -5.23
CA ARG A 166 -5.21 1.83 -6.62
C ARG A 166 -6.23 0.99 -7.39
N LYS A 167 -6.83 -0.01 -6.76
CA LYS A 167 -7.85 -0.85 -7.38
C LYS A 167 -9.14 -0.07 -7.67
N GLU A 168 -9.57 0.79 -6.75
CA GLU A 168 -10.73 1.65 -6.93
C GLU A 168 -10.52 2.66 -8.07
N ILE A 169 -9.37 3.34 -8.09
CA ILE A 169 -8.97 4.24 -9.17
C ILE A 169 -8.93 3.48 -10.50
N ALA A 170 -8.28 2.32 -10.55
CA ALA A 170 -8.22 1.54 -11.79
C ALA A 170 -9.62 1.12 -12.27
N ALA A 171 -10.53 0.74 -11.38
CA ALA A 171 -11.89 0.38 -11.74
C ALA A 171 -12.69 1.57 -12.29
N ARG A 172 -12.50 2.78 -11.73
CA ARG A 172 -13.05 4.04 -12.25
C ARG A 172 -12.50 4.33 -13.64
N GLN A 173 -11.17 4.38 -13.76
CA GLN A 173 -10.47 4.79 -14.97
C GLN A 173 -10.68 3.83 -16.13
N SER A 174 -10.85 2.53 -15.87
CA SER A 174 -11.10 1.53 -16.92
C SER A 174 -12.39 1.82 -17.70
N LYS A 175 -13.36 2.52 -17.08
CA LYS A 175 -14.59 2.99 -17.75
C LYS A 175 -14.32 4.20 -18.65
N ASN A 176 -13.35 5.03 -18.30
CA ASN A 176 -13.00 6.26 -18.99
C ASN A 176 -12.14 6.01 -20.23
N LEU A 177 -11.44 4.87 -20.31
CA LEU A 177 -10.62 4.52 -21.46
C LEU A 177 -11.45 4.42 -22.75
N LYS A 178 -10.90 5.00 -23.82
CA LYS A 178 -11.55 5.17 -25.14
C LYS A 178 -10.75 4.44 -26.21
N PRO A 179 -11.03 3.16 -26.50
CA PRO A 179 -10.43 2.44 -27.63
C PRO A 179 -10.58 3.17 -28.97
N GLU A 180 -11.64 3.97 -29.14
CA GLU A 180 -11.85 4.82 -30.30
C GLU A 180 -10.81 5.95 -30.47
N ALA A 181 -10.06 6.28 -29.41
CA ALA A 181 -8.98 7.27 -29.44
C ALA A 181 -7.64 6.69 -29.93
N LEU A 182 -7.54 5.37 -30.19
CA LEU A 182 -6.30 4.74 -30.65
C LEU A 182 -5.66 5.39 -31.89
N PRO A 183 -6.41 5.88 -32.91
CA PRO A 183 -5.81 6.60 -34.04
C PRO A 183 -5.09 7.89 -33.63
N ALA A 184 -5.50 8.54 -32.53
CA ALA A 184 -4.85 9.77 -32.06
C ALA A 184 -3.41 9.52 -31.58
N PHE A 185 -3.08 8.28 -31.17
CA PHE A 185 -1.72 7.92 -30.75
C PHE A 185 -0.70 8.04 -31.88
N ASP A 186 -1.13 7.93 -33.14
CA ASP A 186 -0.23 8.02 -34.29
C ASP A 186 0.36 9.43 -34.44
N HIS A 187 -0.28 10.44 -33.83
CA HIS A 187 0.21 11.82 -33.79
C HIS A 187 1.11 12.13 -32.60
N LEU A 188 1.17 11.27 -31.58
CA LEU A 188 1.97 11.51 -30.37
C LEU A 188 3.48 11.49 -30.65
N ASN A 189 3.92 10.76 -31.67
CA ASN A 189 5.32 10.73 -32.08
C ASN A 189 5.85 12.12 -32.47
N LEU A 190 4.98 13.03 -32.92
CA LEU A 190 5.34 14.41 -33.25
C LEU A 190 5.52 15.31 -32.02
N GLN A 191 5.02 14.88 -30.86
CA GLN A 191 5.15 15.57 -29.58
C GLN A 191 6.14 14.88 -28.64
N ASN A 192 6.86 13.87 -29.16
CA ASN A 192 7.85 13.12 -28.40
C ASN A 192 9.04 14.04 -28.06
N PRO A 193 9.42 14.18 -26.76
CA PRO A 193 10.48 15.10 -26.34
C PRO A 193 11.85 14.79 -26.96
N ILE A 194 12.07 13.56 -27.45
CA ILE A 194 13.31 13.20 -28.15
C ILE A 194 13.56 14.09 -29.37
N LEU A 195 12.51 14.55 -30.06
CA LEU A 195 12.67 15.45 -31.20
C LEU A 195 13.30 16.78 -30.78
N LEU A 196 12.87 17.34 -29.65
CA LEU A 196 13.41 18.59 -29.11
C LEU A 196 14.83 18.39 -28.57
N TRP A 197 15.10 17.25 -27.95
CA TRP A 197 16.44 16.93 -27.45
C TRP A 197 17.44 16.71 -28.59
N GLU A 198 17.00 16.16 -29.72
CA GLU A 198 17.82 16.03 -30.92
C GLU A 198 18.13 17.40 -31.53
N GLU A 199 17.16 18.32 -31.57
CA GLU A 199 17.41 19.71 -32.00
C GLU A 199 18.45 20.41 -31.11
N ARG A 200 18.32 20.26 -29.79
CA ARG A 200 19.29 20.78 -28.80
C ARG A 200 20.68 20.18 -29.01
N ARG A 201 20.77 18.87 -29.23
CA ARG A 201 22.02 18.18 -29.54
C ARG A 201 22.68 18.74 -30.80
N LEU A 202 21.92 18.91 -31.88
CA LEU A 202 22.41 19.48 -33.15
C LEU A 202 22.82 20.95 -32.99
N ALA A 203 22.22 21.68 -32.05
CA ALA A 203 22.62 23.02 -31.66
C ALA A 203 23.89 23.06 -30.77
N GLY A 204 24.47 21.90 -30.44
CA GLY A 204 25.72 21.77 -29.70
C GLY A 204 25.58 21.52 -28.21
N GLU A 205 24.37 21.16 -27.72
CA GLU A 205 24.18 20.79 -26.33
C GLU A 205 24.77 19.40 -26.03
N GLU A 206 25.81 19.36 -25.18
CA GLU A 206 26.56 18.13 -24.88
C GLU A 206 25.83 17.15 -23.94
N LEU A 207 24.68 17.55 -23.39
CA LEU A 207 23.83 16.72 -22.53
C LEU A 207 23.30 15.48 -23.28
N PHE A 208 23.13 15.60 -24.60
CA PHE A 208 22.55 14.57 -25.44
C PHE A 208 23.60 13.90 -26.32
N SER A 209 23.44 12.59 -26.51
CA SER A 209 24.24 11.78 -27.42
C SER A 209 23.33 10.87 -28.20
N ASP A 210 23.76 10.42 -29.38
CA ASP A 210 22.97 9.50 -30.20
C ASP A 210 22.52 8.26 -29.40
N VAL A 211 23.38 7.78 -28.49
CA VAL A 211 23.12 6.61 -27.65
C VAL A 211 22.04 6.87 -26.59
N ASN A 212 22.10 8.00 -25.88
CA ASN A 212 21.12 8.28 -24.82
C ASN A 212 19.75 8.67 -25.42
N LEU A 213 19.73 9.36 -26.57
CA LEU A 213 18.51 9.72 -27.29
C LEU A 213 17.83 8.48 -27.86
N GLN A 214 18.59 7.58 -28.50
CA GLN A 214 18.03 6.33 -29.02
C GLN A 214 17.43 5.46 -27.90
N ALA A 215 18.14 5.34 -26.77
CA ALA A 215 17.65 4.56 -25.64
C ALA A 215 16.40 5.17 -24.99
N SER A 216 16.36 6.50 -24.88
CA SER A 216 15.20 7.25 -24.36
C SER A 216 13.99 7.15 -25.29
N GLY A 217 14.21 7.25 -26.61
CA GLY A 217 13.18 7.05 -27.63
C GLY A 217 12.56 5.66 -27.55
N LEU A 218 13.39 4.61 -27.48
CA LEU A 218 12.89 3.24 -27.33
C LEU A 218 12.05 3.05 -26.05
N ALA A 219 12.43 3.69 -24.94
CA ALA A 219 11.66 3.62 -23.71
C ALA A 219 10.27 4.27 -23.86
N LEU A 220 10.18 5.41 -24.57
CA LEU A 220 8.92 6.09 -24.85
C LEU A 220 8.06 5.34 -25.87
N ASP A 221 8.64 4.77 -26.93
CA ASP A 221 7.91 3.95 -27.89
C ASP A 221 7.29 2.72 -27.20
N THR A 222 8.08 2.03 -26.37
CA THR A 222 7.60 0.89 -25.58
C THR A 222 6.46 1.30 -24.64
N PHE A 223 6.54 2.51 -24.06
CA PHE A 223 5.50 3.04 -23.20
C PHE A 223 4.21 3.30 -23.98
N ILE A 224 4.29 3.98 -25.13
CA ILE A 224 3.15 4.26 -26.02
C ILE A 224 2.46 2.94 -26.42
N ASP A 225 3.21 1.92 -26.84
CA ASP A 225 2.65 0.61 -27.21
C ASP A 225 1.90 -0.08 -26.07
N LYS A 226 2.43 0.02 -24.84
CA LYS A 226 1.76 -0.51 -23.65
C LYS A 226 0.48 0.26 -23.33
N ILE A 227 0.47 1.58 -23.51
CA ILE A 227 -0.74 2.40 -23.34
C ILE A 227 -1.77 2.06 -24.42
N LYS A 228 -1.39 1.94 -25.69
CA LYS A 228 -2.29 1.50 -26.78
C LYS A 228 -2.93 0.16 -26.44
N THR A 229 -2.13 -0.82 -26.00
CA THR A 229 -2.61 -2.15 -25.58
C THR A 229 -3.57 -2.06 -24.39
N ALA A 230 -3.21 -1.31 -23.35
CA ALA A 230 -4.05 -1.14 -22.17
C ALA A 230 -5.38 -0.44 -22.48
N THR A 231 -5.36 0.54 -23.38
CA THR A 231 -6.52 1.29 -23.87
C THR A 231 -7.46 0.37 -24.63
N ALA A 232 -6.94 -0.40 -25.59
CA ALA A 232 -7.71 -1.37 -26.38
C ALA A 232 -8.41 -2.40 -25.48
N GLU A 233 -7.72 -2.89 -24.45
CA GLU A 233 -8.27 -3.86 -23.49
C GLU A 233 -9.14 -3.22 -22.38
N ARG A 234 -9.24 -1.89 -22.32
CA ARG A 234 -9.88 -1.13 -21.22
C ARG A 234 -9.35 -1.54 -19.84
N LYS A 235 -8.04 -1.66 -19.69
CA LYS A 235 -7.36 -2.06 -18.44
C LYS A 235 -6.51 -0.94 -17.86
N ALA A 236 -7.11 -0.07 -17.05
CA ALA A 236 -6.38 1.07 -16.47
C ALA A 236 -5.26 0.67 -15.49
N ASN A 237 -5.36 -0.51 -14.86
CA ASN A 237 -4.24 -1.02 -14.06
C ASN A 237 -2.97 -1.26 -14.89
N LYS A 238 -3.10 -1.63 -16.18
CA LYS A 238 -1.95 -1.78 -17.09
C LYS A 238 -1.33 -0.42 -17.45
N ILE A 239 -2.11 0.66 -17.46
CA ILE A 239 -1.59 2.03 -17.64
C ILE A 239 -0.67 2.38 -16.48
N GLY A 240 -1.11 2.19 -15.23
CA GLY A 240 -0.27 2.43 -14.04
C GLY A 240 1.05 1.62 -14.06
N THR A 241 0.99 0.37 -14.50
CA THR A 241 2.21 -0.46 -14.71
C THR A 241 3.12 0.14 -15.77
N ALA A 242 2.57 0.58 -16.92
CA ALA A 242 3.36 1.17 -18.00
C ALA A 242 4.06 2.47 -17.55
N ILE A 243 3.38 3.31 -16.76
CA ILE A 243 3.95 4.53 -16.17
C ILE A 243 5.14 4.20 -15.27
N LYS A 244 4.96 3.26 -14.34
CA LYS A 244 6.05 2.80 -13.48
C LYS A 244 7.25 2.32 -14.29
N GLU A 245 7.02 1.52 -15.31
CA GLU A 245 8.08 0.94 -16.13
C GLU A 245 8.86 1.99 -16.91
N VAL A 246 8.19 2.99 -17.50
CA VAL A 246 8.86 4.08 -18.23
C VAL A 246 9.64 4.98 -17.28
N VAL A 247 9.08 5.35 -16.13
CA VAL A 247 9.79 6.16 -15.11
C VAL A 247 11.02 5.43 -14.59
N MET A 248 10.89 4.13 -14.30
CA MET A 248 12.03 3.32 -13.89
C MET A 248 13.07 3.15 -15.01
N ALA A 249 12.66 3.15 -16.28
CA ALA A 249 13.59 3.15 -17.40
C ALA A 249 14.39 4.45 -17.44
N PHE A 250 13.72 5.61 -17.32
CA PHE A 250 14.38 6.91 -17.26
C PHE A 250 15.26 7.09 -16.02
N ASN A 251 14.89 6.56 -14.84
CA ASN A 251 15.79 6.53 -13.68
C ASN A 251 17.13 5.85 -14.03
N ARG A 252 17.08 4.67 -14.70
CA ARG A 252 18.29 3.92 -15.09
C ARG A 252 19.08 4.62 -16.19
N LEU A 253 18.39 5.25 -17.14
CA LEU A 253 19.05 6.00 -18.20
C LEU A 253 19.74 7.24 -17.62
N ASN A 254 19.10 7.96 -16.71
CA ASN A 254 19.71 9.13 -16.06
C ASN A 254 20.89 8.72 -15.18
N GLU A 255 20.78 7.64 -14.40
CA GLU A 255 21.91 7.11 -13.62
C GLU A 255 23.14 6.86 -14.50
N LYS A 256 22.93 6.36 -15.73
CA LYS A 256 24.00 6.04 -16.67
C LYS A 256 24.55 7.24 -17.44
N TYR A 257 23.68 8.13 -17.91
CA TYR A 257 24.04 9.17 -18.88
C TYR A 257 23.93 10.59 -18.34
N GLN A 258 23.30 10.78 -17.17
CA GLN A 258 23.11 12.07 -16.48
C GLN A 258 22.51 13.16 -17.39
N HIS A 259 21.56 12.76 -18.24
CA HIS A 259 21.00 13.60 -19.31
C HIS A 259 19.60 14.14 -19.01
N ILE A 260 19.14 14.02 -17.76
CA ILE A 260 17.84 14.54 -17.32
C ILE A 260 18.06 15.53 -16.17
N ASP A 261 17.82 16.81 -16.43
CA ASP A 261 17.72 17.86 -15.43
C ASP A 261 16.25 18.34 -15.35
N THR A 262 16.03 19.54 -14.84
CA THR A 262 14.73 20.14 -14.56
C THR A 262 13.89 20.28 -15.83
N LEU A 263 14.48 20.70 -16.94
CA LEU A 263 13.78 20.96 -18.19
C LEU A 263 13.32 19.66 -18.87
N GLU A 264 14.25 18.72 -19.05
CA GLU A 264 13.98 17.39 -19.61
C GLU A 264 12.96 16.65 -18.76
N ARG A 265 13.02 16.87 -17.43
CA ARG A 265 12.06 16.27 -16.52
C ARG A 265 10.64 16.76 -16.79
N GLU A 266 10.45 18.07 -16.92
CA GLU A 266 9.15 18.65 -17.22
C GLU A 266 8.63 18.18 -18.58
N GLU A 267 9.50 18.08 -19.58
CA GLU A 267 9.15 17.61 -20.91
C GLU A 267 8.69 16.14 -20.90
N LEU A 268 9.39 15.28 -20.15
CA LEU A 268 8.99 13.89 -19.95
C LEU A 268 7.66 13.76 -19.21
N CYS A 269 7.48 14.48 -18.09
CA CYS A 269 6.24 14.45 -17.32
C CYS A 269 5.05 14.89 -18.19
N ARG A 270 5.17 16.02 -18.90
CA ARG A 270 4.12 16.52 -19.81
C ARG A 270 3.81 15.52 -20.92
N PHE A 271 4.82 14.87 -21.50
CA PHE A 271 4.61 13.88 -22.54
C PHE A 271 3.92 12.62 -22.01
N ILE A 272 4.30 12.14 -20.82
CA ILE A 272 3.64 11.00 -20.16
C ILE A 272 2.17 11.32 -19.91
N ASP A 273 1.85 12.50 -19.36
CA ASP A 273 0.49 12.95 -19.12
C ASP A 273 -0.34 13.06 -20.40
N LEU A 274 0.26 13.59 -21.46
CA LEU A 274 -0.36 13.67 -22.79
C LEU A 274 -0.70 12.27 -23.33
N VAL A 275 0.23 11.32 -23.28
CA VAL A 275 0.01 9.94 -23.77
C VAL A 275 -1.12 9.27 -22.96
N ILE A 276 -1.12 9.44 -21.65
CA ILE A 276 -2.15 8.86 -20.76
C ILE A 276 -3.51 9.50 -21.02
N SER A 277 -3.59 10.83 -21.05
CA SER A 277 -4.86 11.53 -21.29
C SER A 277 -5.44 11.23 -22.68
N THR A 278 -4.59 10.99 -23.68
CA THR A 278 -5.01 10.53 -25.02
C THR A 278 -5.74 9.18 -24.98
N SER A 279 -5.45 8.31 -24.01
CA SER A 279 -6.21 7.06 -23.81
C SER A 279 -7.64 7.26 -23.29
N GLY A 280 -7.98 8.48 -22.86
CA GLY A 280 -9.20 8.79 -22.12
C GLY A 280 -9.08 8.63 -20.60
N TYR A 281 -7.87 8.33 -20.08
CA TYR A 281 -7.61 8.35 -18.64
C TYR A 281 -7.71 9.79 -18.12
N GLU A 282 -8.46 9.98 -17.04
CA GLU A 282 -8.69 11.30 -16.45
C GLU A 282 -7.64 11.58 -15.36
N LEU A 283 -6.78 12.56 -15.58
CA LEU A 283 -5.82 13.03 -14.58
C LEU A 283 -6.50 14.06 -13.66
N GLU A 284 -6.24 13.96 -12.36
CA GLU A 284 -6.67 14.99 -11.41
C GLU A 284 -5.83 16.27 -11.58
N GLU A 285 -6.40 17.44 -11.30
CA GLU A 285 -5.68 18.71 -11.46
C GLU A 285 -4.44 18.74 -10.56
N GLY A 286 -3.27 18.93 -11.16
CA GLY A 286 -1.98 18.92 -10.45
C GLY A 286 -1.47 17.53 -10.05
N GLU A 287 -2.08 16.46 -10.53
CA GLU A 287 -1.60 15.08 -10.31
C GLU A 287 -0.30 14.83 -11.10
N ASP A 288 0.78 14.46 -10.41
CA ASP A 288 2.01 13.94 -11.02
C ASP A 288 2.04 12.42 -10.91
N VAL A 289 1.61 11.74 -11.96
CA VAL A 289 1.55 10.27 -12.03
C VAL A 289 2.93 9.60 -12.02
N THR A 290 4.01 10.37 -12.17
CA THR A 290 5.38 9.87 -12.16
C THR A 290 6.02 9.92 -10.76
N GLU A 291 5.47 10.73 -9.85
CA GLU A 291 6.06 11.07 -8.55
C GLU A 291 6.43 9.84 -7.71
N GLU A 292 5.57 8.82 -7.67
CA GLU A 292 5.78 7.62 -6.83
C GLU A 292 7.10 6.89 -7.14
N TRP A 293 7.55 6.89 -8.40
CA TRP A 293 8.69 6.08 -8.85
C TRP A 293 9.89 6.90 -9.32
N ARG A 294 9.73 8.20 -9.50
CA ARG A 294 10.75 9.08 -10.05
C ARG A 294 11.88 9.29 -9.05
N ARG A 295 13.12 9.19 -9.53
CA ARG A 295 14.36 9.35 -8.75
C ARG A 295 15.42 10.21 -9.42
N TRP A 296 15.10 10.76 -10.60
CA TRP A 296 16.06 11.38 -11.53
C TRP A 296 16.95 12.39 -10.82
#